data_AF-A0A0T9PM72-F1
#
_entry.id   AF-A0A0T9PM72-F1
#
_cell.length_a   1.000
_cell.length_b   1.000
_cell.length_c   1.000
_cell.angle_alpha   90.00
_cell.angle_beta   90.00
_cell.angle_gamma   90.00
#
_symmetry.space_group_name_H-M   'P 1'
#
loop_
_entity.id
_entity.type
_entity.pdbx_description
1 polymer ?
#
loop_
_entity_poly.entity_id
_entity_poly.type
_entity_poly.pdbx_seq_one_letter_code
_entity_poly.pdbx_strand_id
1 'polypeptide(L)'
;MTKSLFNTLHRLTSTSTANELTKHTPEQLLVWAQGCMLEGLPDQFYEAFIECIQCQTEDGKRRLDISHKFKIAADSEYQNFQPADDLYPAQCIEQALEGKQWSKARLTFSPDNASFSWQ
;
A
#
# COMPACT_ATOMS: atom_id res chain seq x y z
N MET A 1 -0.57 -11.15 16.98
CA MET A 1 -1.93 -10.63 16.71
C MET A 1 -1.83 -9.75 15.48
N THR A 2 -2.25 -10.25 14.32
CA THR A 2 -2.38 -9.44 13.10
C THR A 2 -3.51 -8.43 13.31
N LYS A 3 -3.23 -7.14 13.13
CA LYS A 3 -4.22 -6.07 13.27
C LYS A 3 -4.67 -5.69 11.86
N SER A 4 -5.94 -5.98 11.56
CA SER A 4 -6.56 -5.66 10.27
C SER A 4 -7.37 -4.38 10.40
N LEU A 5 -7.23 -3.45 9.44
CA LEU A 5 -8.10 -2.30 9.31
C LEU A 5 -9.09 -2.60 8.18
N PHE A 6 -10.28 -3.07 8.56
CA PHE A 6 -11.56 -3.23 7.86
C PHE A 6 -11.64 -3.58 6.35
N ASN A 7 -12.64 -4.40 6.05
CA ASN A 7 -13.05 -4.86 4.72
C ASN A 7 -13.49 -3.71 3.81
N THR A 8 -12.97 -3.74 2.57
CA THR A 8 -13.50 -3.04 1.40
C THR A 8 -13.38 -1.51 1.47
N LEU A 9 -12.19 -0.99 1.15
CA LEU A 9 -12.03 0.38 0.68
C LEU A 9 -12.83 0.51 -0.64
N HIS A 10 -14.11 0.84 -0.54
CA HIS A 10 -14.88 1.27 -1.71
C HIS A 10 -14.11 2.43 -2.36
N ARG A 11 -13.88 2.33 -3.67
CA ARG A 11 -13.13 3.29 -4.49
C ARG A 11 -13.62 4.74 -4.26
N LEU A 12 -13.06 5.43 -3.28
CA LEU A 12 -13.38 6.81 -2.96
C LEU A 12 -12.53 7.71 -3.86
N THR A 13 -13.08 8.10 -5.01
CA THR A 13 -12.55 9.18 -5.84
C THR A 13 -12.70 10.52 -5.10
N SER A 14 -11.78 10.80 -4.18
CA SER A 14 -11.74 12.09 -3.48
C SER A 14 -10.71 12.97 -4.17
N THR A 15 -11.17 13.87 -5.03
CA THR A 15 -10.40 15.04 -5.44
C THR A 15 -10.14 15.88 -4.20
N SER A 16 -8.88 16.04 -3.81
CA SER A 16 -8.50 17.04 -2.80
C SER A 16 -7.20 17.71 -3.21
N THR A 17 -7.39 18.95 -3.67
CA THR A 17 -6.40 19.99 -3.86
C THR A 17 -5.48 20.11 -2.65
N ALA A 18 -4.18 20.19 -2.94
CA ALA A 18 -3.11 20.48 -2.01
C ALA A 18 -3.43 21.70 -1.14
N ASN A 19 -3.41 21.51 0.19
CA ASN A 19 -3.15 22.58 1.15
C ASN A 19 -2.66 22.01 2.49
N GLU A 20 -1.78 22.77 3.13
CA GLU A 20 -0.99 22.47 4.33
C GLU A 20 -1.80 21.98 5.55
N LEU A 21 -1.17 21.11 6.35
CA LEU A 21 -1.47 20.79 7.76
C LEU A 21 -2.79 20.06 8.13
N THR A 22 -3.51 19.47 7.20
CA THR A 22 -4.59 18.53 7.56
C THR A 22 -4.03 17.11 7.68
N LYS A 23 -3.98 16.52 8.88
CA LYS A 23 -3.65 15.10 9.03
C LYS A 23 -4.64 14.27 8.20
N HIS A 24 -4.15 13.61 7.17
CA HIS A 24 -4.94 12.71 6.33
C HIS A 24 -5.38 11.50 7.14
N THR A 25 -6.59 10.99 6.88
CA THR A 25 -7.02 9.76 7.55
C THR A 25 -6.24 8.57 6.99
N PRO A 26 -6.01 7.50 7.78
CA PRO A 26 -5.37 6.29 7.28
C PRO A 26 -6.01 5.76 5.99
N GLU A 27 -7.33 5.82 5.87
CA GLU A 27 -8.07 5.37 4.69
C GLU A 27 -7.75 6.21 3.44
N GLN A 28 -7.65 7.53 3.59
CA GLN A 28 -7.27 8.43 2.48
C GLN A 28 -5.87 8.11 1.97
N LEU A 29 -4.91 7.91 2.89
CA LEU A 29 -3.54 7.55 2.56
C LEU A 29 -3.48 6.21 1.80
N LEU A 30 -4.27 5.21 2.24
CA LEU A 30 -4.33 3.92 1.55
C LEU A 30 -4.95 4.01 0.15
N VAL A 31 -5.95 4.88 -0.04
CA VAL A 31 -6.52 5.16 -1.37
C VAL A 31 -5.48 5.78 -2.29
N TRP A 32 -4.66 6.71 -1.79
CA TRP A 32 -3.58 7.31 -2.58
C TRP A 32 -2.48 6.30 -2.93
N ALA A 33 -2.08 5.48 -1.96
CA ALA A 33 -1.14 4.39 -2.20
C ALA A 33 -1.64 3.45 -3.31
N GLN A 34 -2.92 3.06 -3.27
CA GLN A 34 -3.55 2.27 -4.31
C GLN A 34 -3.56 3.00 -5.67
N GLY A 35 -3.92 4.29 -5.68
CA GLY A 35 -3.94 5.12 -6.88
C GLY A 35 -2.61 5.12 -7.63
N CYS A 36 -1.51 5.35 -6.91
CA CYS A 36 -0.16 5.32 -7.47
C CYS A 36 0.25 3.94 -7.99
N MET A 37 -0.19 2.87 -7.31
CA MET A 37 0.09 1.51 -7.75
C MET A 37 -0.64 1.17 -9.06
N LEU A 38 -1.87 1.67 -9.26
CA LEU A 38 -2.67 1.42 -10.47
C LEU A 38 -2.00 1.96 -11.74
N GLU A 39 -1.22 3.03 -11.65
CA GLU A 39 -0.53 3.63 -12.82
C GLU A 39 0.55 2.71 -13.42
N GLY A 40 1.12 1.80 -12.62
CA GLY A 40 2.15 0.84 -13.07
C GLY A 40 1.61 -0.55 -13.41
N LEU A 41 0.30 -0.77 -13.27
CA LEU A 41 -0.32 -2.07 -13.50
C LEU A 41 -0.83 -2.21 -14.94
N PRO A 42 -0.91 -3.45 -15.47
CA PRO A 42 -1.62 -3.69 -16.72
C PRO A 42 -3.12 -3.42 -16.55
N ASP A 43 -3.78 -3.08 -17.66
CA ASP A 43 -5.24 -2.80 -17.70
C ASP A 43 -6.08 -3.94 -17.08
N GLN A 44 -5.59 -5.18 -17.21
CA GLN A 44 -6.21 -6.36 -16.62
C GLN A 44 -5.25 -7.03 -15.65
N PHE A 45 -5.64 -7.07 -14.38
CA PHE A 45 -4.97 -7.83 -13.34
C PHE A 45 -6.04 -8.43 -12.41
N TYR A 46 -5.72 -9.56 -11.79
CA TYR A 46 -6.60 -10.19 -10.82
C TYR A 46 -6.41 -9.57 -9.43
N GLU A 47 -5.15 -9.41 -9.01
CA GLU A 47 -4.81 -8.84 -7.71
C GLU A 47 -3.40 -8.24 -7.75
N ALA A 48 -3.20 -7.15 -7.03
CA ALA A 48 -1.93 -6.50 -6.80
C ALA A 48 -1.73 -6.18 -5.32
N PHE A 49 -0.49 -6.01 -4.90
CA PHE A 49 -0.19 -5.55 -3.56
C PHE A 49 1.11 -4.74 -3.51
N ILE A 50 1.17 -3.87 -2.50
CA ILE A 50 2.40 -3.33 -1.94
C ILE A 50 2.59 -3.95 -0.56
N GLU A 51 3.80 -4.42 -0.29
CA GLU A 51 4.21 -4.94 1.01
C GLU A 51 5.46 -4.19 1.48
N CYS A 52 5.36 -3.62 2.68
CA CYS A 52 6.41 -2.87 3.34
C CYS A 52 6.89 -3.66 4.56
N ILE A 53 8.20 -3.86 4.67
CA ILE A 53 8.82 -4.58 5.79
C ILE A 53 9.86 -3.66 6.43
N GLN A 54 9.72 -3.41 7.74
CA GLN A 54 10.72 -2.69 8.50
C GLN A 54 11.86 -3.65 8.87
N CYS A 55 13.05 -3.32 8.38
CA CYS A 55 14.28 -4.02 8.66
C CYS A 55 15.21 -3.12 9.47
N GLN A 56 16.10 -3.73 10.26
CA GLN A 56 17.24 -3.03 10.84
C GLN A 56 18.49 -3.37 10.02
N THR A 57 19.28 -2.35 9.68
CA THR A 57 20.61 -2.56 9.12
C THR A 57 21.58 -3.03 10.21
N GLU A 58 22.74 -3.55 9.81
CA GLU A 58 23.81 -3.94 10.75
C GLU A 58 24.23 -2.78 11.66
N ASP A 59 24.15 -1.54 11.16
CA ASP A 59 24.41 -0.30 11.89
C ASP A 59 23.26 0.15 12.82
N GLY A 60 22.19 -0.65 12.95
CA GLY A 60 21.01 -0.33 13.76
C GLY A 60 20.09 0.74 13.16
N LYS A 61 20.29 1.14 11.89
CA LYS A 61 19.40 2.09 11.20
C LYS A 61 18.15 1.36 10.71
N ARG A 62 17.00 2.03 10.80
CA ARG A 62 15.75 1.53 10.23
C ARG A 62 15.81 1.66 8.70
N ARG A 63 15.51 0.57 8.01
CA ARG A 63 15.34 0.47 6.56
C ARG A 63 13.93 -0.04 6.28
N LEU A 64 13.35 0.40 5.18
CA LEU A 64 12.08 -0.15 4.67
C LEU A 64 12.36 -0.92 3.39
N ASP A 65 12.06 -2.21 3.40
CA ASP A 65 12.04 -3.02 2.18
C ASP A 65 10.62 -2.99 1.60
N ILE A 66 10.52 -2.59 0.34
CA ILE A 66 9.27 -2.39 -0.36
C ILE A 66 9.20 -3.39 -1.50
N SER A 67 8.06 -4.07 -1.65
CA SER A 67 7.80 -4.94 -2.78
C SER A 67 6.45 -4.64 -3.41
N HIS A 68 6.42 -4.59 -4.74
CA HIS A 68 5.25 -4.35 -5.55
C HIS A 68 5.05 -5.58 -6.43
N LYS A 69 3.91 -6.25 -6.27
CA LYS A 69 3.60 -7.43 -7.08
C LYS A 69 2.16 -7.46 -7.53
N PHE A 70 1.92 -8.15 -8.64
CA PHE A 70 0.59 -8.41 -9.18
C PHE A 70 0.51 -9.79 -9.79
N LYS A 71 -0.71 -10.27 -9.99
CA LYS A 71 -0.98 -11.50 -10.73
C LYS A 71 -2.16 -11.28 -11.69
N ILE A 72 -2.12 -11.94 -12.84
CA ILE A 72 -3.07 -11.74 -13.95
C ILE A 72 -4.34 -12.59 -13.79
N ALA A 73 -4.23 -13.72 -13.08
CA ALA A 73 -5.31 -14.64 -12.78
C ALA A 73 -5.16 -15.21 -11.35
N ALA A 74 -6.22 -15.83 -10.83
CA ALA A 74 -6.24 -16.37 -9.47
C ALA A 74 -5.14 -17.42 -9.23
N ASP A 75 -4.85 -18.23 -10.24
CA ASP A 75 -3.90 -19.35 -10.27
C ASP A 75 -2.51 -18.98 -10.83
N SER A 76 -2.33 -17.73 -11.28
CA SER A 76 -1.03 -17.26 -11.79
C SER A 76 -0.09 -16.83 -10.66
N GLU A 77 1.21 -16.98 -10.91
CA GLU A 77 2.27 -16.50 -10.02
C GLU A 77 2.30 -14.97 -9.93
N TYR A 78 2.76 -14.47 -8.78
CA TYR A 78 2.99 -13.03 -8.63
C TYR A 78 4.23 -12.59 -9.40
N GLN A 79 4.03 -11.56 -10.20
CA GLN A 79 5.06 -10.86 -10.96
C GLN A 79 5.38 -9.54 -10.29
N ASN A 80 6.63 -9.12 -10.36
CA ASN A 80 7.01 -7.79 -9.93
C ASN A 80 6.54 -6.77 -10.96
N PHE A 81 6.22 -5.57 -10.50
CA PHE A 81 6.02 -4.42 -11.36
C PHE A 81 6.64 -3.18 -10.73
N GLN A 82 6.79 -2.13 -11.51
CA GLN A 82 7.31 -0.86 -11.04
C GLN A 82 6.20 0.20 -11.13
N PRO A 83 5.70 0.72 -10.00
CA PRO A 83 4.77 1.84 -10.01
C PRO A 83 5.47 3.12 -10.53
N ALA A 84 4.68 4.13 -10.88
CA ALA A 84 5.20 5.42 -11.31
C ALA A 84 6.06 6.11 -10.23
N ASP A 85 5.70 5.90 -8.96
CA ASP A 85 6.46 6.28 -7.78
C ASP A 85 6.54 5.08 -6.84
N ASP A 86 7.76 4.62 -6.55
CA ASP A 86 8.04 3.45 -5.71
C ASP A 86 8.07 3.78 -4.22
N LEU A 87 8.18 5.05 -3.84
CA LEU A 87 8.34 5.51 -2.46
C LEU A 87 7.06 6.10 -1.89
N TYR A 88 6.32 6.88 -2.68
CA TYR A 88 5.10 7.56 -2.21
C TYR A 88 4.02 6.59 -1.69
N PRO A 89 3.73 5.44 -2.32
CA PRO A 89 2.79 4.46 -1.78
C PRO A 89 3.24 3.91 -0.42
N ALA A 90 4.55 3.69 -0.25
CA ALA A 90 5.12 3.23 1.00
C ALA A 90 5.04 4.32 2.09
N GLN A 91 5.31 5.58 1.76
CA GLN A 91 5.16 6.71 2.68
C GLN A 91 3.71 6.88 3.15
N CYS A 92 2.73 6.68 2.27
CA CYS A 92 1.32 6.67 2.63
C CYS A 92 1.01 5.58 3.66
N ILE A 93 1.56 4.38 3.49
CA ILE A 93 1.42 3.27 4.44
C ILE A 93 2.11 3.60 5.78
N GLU A 94 3.32 4.17 5.76
CA GLU A 94 4.00 4.58 6.99
C GLU A 94 3.20 5.62 7.77
N GLN A 95 2.63 6.62 7.08
CA GLN A 95 1.77 7.64 7.68
C GLN A 95 0.44 7.07 8.19
N ALA A 96 -0.17 6.13 7.46
CA ALA A 96 -1.41 5.46 7.89
C ALA A 96 -1.21 4.64 9.19
N LEU A 97 0.03 4.24 9.44
CA LEU A 97 0.46 3.53 10.63
C LEU A 97 1.22 4.43 11.64
N GLU A 98 1.12 5.75 11.51
CA GLU A 98 1.73 6.69 12.47
C GLU A 98 1.27 6.36 13.90
N GLY A 99 2.22 6.29 14.83
CA GLY A 99 1.96 5.95 16.24
C GLY A 99 1.70 4.46 16.51
N LYS A 100 1.73 3.59 15.48
CA LYS A 100 1.58 2.14 15.63
C LYS A 100 2.94 1.46 15.61
N GLN A 101 3.10 0.43 16.43
CA GLN A 101 4.24 -0.48 16.33
C GLN A 101 3.89 -1.57 15.32
N TRP A 102 4.62 -1.59 14.21
CA TRP A 102 4.47 -2.57 13.14
C TRP A 102 5.83 -2.89 12.55
N SER A 103 6.00 -4.11 12.06
CA SER A 103 7.18 -4.57 11.33
C SER A 103 6.85 -4.97 9.89
N LYS A 104 5.58 -5.28 9.60
CA LYS A 104 5.11 -5.60 8.26
C LYS A 104 3.75 -4.98 7.98
N ALA A 105 3.60 -4.37 6.81
CA ALA A 105 2.33 -3.81 6.34
C ALA A 105 2.10 -4.24 4.90
N ARG A 106 0.84 -4.54 4.55
CA ARG A 106 0.46 -4.95 3.21
C ARG A 106 -0.89 -4.37 2.82
N LEU A 107 -0.91 -3.66 1.70
CA LEU A 107 -2.11 -3.25 1.01
C LEU A 107 -2.28 -4.15 -0.21
N THR A 108 -3.33 -4.97 -0.21
CA THR A 108 -3.69 -5.86 -1.31
C THR A 108 -4.99 -5.38 -1.92
N PHE A 109 -5.06 -5.28 -3.25
CA PHE A 109 -6.22 -4.80 -3.97
C PHE A 109 -6.44 -5.51 -5.31
N SER A 110 -7.70 -5.56 -5.71
CA SER A 110 -8.21 -5.95 -7.02
C SER A 110 -9.00 -4.78 -7.62
N PRO A 111 -9.53 -4.89 -8.85
CA PRO A 111 -10.41 -3.86 -9.41
C PRO A 111 -11.63 -3.53 -8.53
N ASP A 112 -12.13 -4.50 -7.76
CA ASP A 112 -13.37 -4.36 -6.99
C ASP A 112 -13.13 -4.06 -5.51
N ASN A 113 -12.06 -4.62 -4.93
CA ASN A 113 -11.85 -4.63 -3.49
C ASN A 113 -10.42 -4.23 -3.13
N ALA A 114 -10.24 -3.61 -1.97
CA ALA A 114 -8.93 -3.44 -1.37
C ALA A 114 -8.98 -3.75 0.13
N SER A 115 -7.86 -4.26 0.64
CA SER A 115 -7.69 -4.72 2.01
C SER A 115 -6.31 -4.32 2.52
N PHE A 116 -6.25 -3.88 3.78
CA PHE A 116 -5.01 -3.46 4.41
C PHE A 116 -4.79 -4.20 5.73
N SER A 117 -3.61 -4.77 5.89
CA SER A 117 -3.23 -5.54 7.06
C SER A 117 -1.82 -5.20 7.51
N TRP A 118 -1.57 -5.29 8.82
CA TRP A 118 -0.25 -5.08 9.38
C TRP A 118 -0.01 -5.95 10.62
N GLN A 119 1.26 -6.16 10.93
CA GLN A 119 1.77 -6.89 12.07
C GLN A 119 2.79 -6.04 12.82
#